data_AF-A0A7S0JB09-F1
#
_entry.id   AF-A0A7S0JB09-F1
#
_cell.length_a   1.000
_cell.length_b   1.000
_cell.length_c   1.000
_cell.angle_alpha   90.00
_cell.angle_beta   90.00
_cell.angle_gamma   90.00
#
_symmetry.space_group_name_H-M   'P 1'
#
loop_
_entity.id
_entity.type
_entity.pdbx_description
1 polymer ?
#
loop_
_entity_poly.entity_id
_entity_poly.type
_entity_poly.pdbx_seq_one_letter_code
_entity_poly.pdbx_strand_id
1 'polypeptide(L)'
;LAQSLACTTIVRAREPRGRALLLHGFMGCRGDMYGLGKYLAVSLDIECICVDLLYHGDTAQLGSKHVSTCTEASACVGELLSEIEHTVRELARDAPVILAGYSMGARLA
;
A
#
# COMPACT_ATOMS: atom_id res chain seq x y z
N LEU A 1 7.04 -11.78 -8.12
CA LEU A 1 6.22 -11.12 -7.09
C LEU A 1 6.36 -11.94 -5.82
N ALA A 2 7.26 -11.53 -4.93
CA ALA A 2 7.33 -12.10 -3.58
C ALA A 2 5.96 -11.95 -2.90
N GLN A 3 5.68 -12.72 -1.85
CA GLN A 3 4.42 -12.82 -1.12
C GLN A 3 4.00 -11.49 -0.43
N SER A 4 3.75 -10.46 -1.25
CA SER A 4 3.70 -9.02 -0.98
C SER A 4 2.28 -8.52 -1.23
N LEU A 5 1.78 -7.65 -0.35
CA LEU A 5 0.53 -6.89 -0.42
C LEU A 5 -0.54 -7.68 -1.16
N ALA A 6 -0.94 -8.79 -0.53
CA ALA A 6 -1.66 -9.91 -1.13
C ALA A 6 -2.98 -9.51 -1.81
N CYS A 7 -3.50 -8.32 -1.51
CA CYS A 7 -4.64 -7.72 -2.18
C CYS A 7 -4.31 -6.33 -2.70
N THR A 8 -4.16 -6.26 -4.02
CA THR A 8 -3.82 -5.04 -4.74
C THR A 8 -4.90 -4.72 -5.76
N THR A 9 -5.23 -3.45 -5.92
CA THR A 9 -6.03 -2.93 -7.03
C THR A 9 -5.18 -1.95 -7.83
N ILE A 10 -4.98 -2.25 -9.11
CA ILE A 10 -4.22 -1.39 -10.03
C ILE A 10 -5.20 -0.55 -10.83
N VAL A 11 -5.07 0.77 -10.71
CA VAL A 11 -5.75 1.75 -11.54
C VAL A 11 -4.78 2.19 -12.63
N ARG A 12 -5.03 1.75 -13.85
CA ARG A 12 -4.15 2.02 -14.99
C ARG A 12 -4.42 3.40 -15.58
N ALA A 13 -3.34 4.14 -15.83
CA ALA A 13 -3.37 5.27 -16.75
C ALA A 13 -3.20 4.75 -18.20
N ARG A 14 -3.57 5.57 -19.19
CA ARG A 14 -3.45 5.21 -20.62
C ARG A 14 -1.98 5.12 -21.04
N GLU A 15 -1.20 6.12 -20.64
CA GLU A 15 0.23 6.25 -20.92
C GLU A 15 0.95 6.68 -19.63
N PRO A 16 1.16 5.75 -18.68
CA PRO A 16 1.65 6.09 -17.36
C PRO A 16 3.06 6.68 -17.41
N ARG A 17 3.22 7.89 -16.85
CA ARG A 17 4.51 8.59 -16.69
C ARG A 17 5.26 8.20 -15.42
N GLY A 18 4.58 7.48 -14.54
CA GLY A 18 5.07 7.01 -13.25
C GLY A 18 4.03 6.15 -12.56
N ARG A 19 4.36 5.72 -11.35
CA ARG A 19 3.52 4.90 -10.49
C ARG A 19 3.29 5.56 -9.15
N ALA A 20 2.15 5.32 -8.52
CA ALA A 20 1.87 5.72 -7.15
C ALA A 20 1.45 4.51 -6.32
N LEU A 21 2.16 4.22 -5.21
CA LEU A 21 1.72 3.27 -4.20
C LEU A 21 0.88 4.03 -3.16
N LEU A 22 -0.38 3.64 -3.00
CA LEU A 22 -1.36 4.32 -2.14
C LEU A 22 -1.68 3.48 -0.90
N LEU A 23 -1.36 4.04 0.27
CA LEU A 23 -1.50 3.39 1.58
C LEU A 23 -2.74 3.90 2.34
N HIS A 24 -3.63 3.00 2.73
CA HIS A 24 -4.83 3.36 3.50
C HIS A 24 -4.55 3.67 4.98
N GLY A 25 -5.54 4.27 5.65
CA GLY A 25 -5.48 4.58 7.08
C GLY A 25 -5.73 3.35 7.97
N PHE A 26 -5.72 3.56 9.28
CA PHE A 26 -6.01 2.50 10.26
C PHE A 26 -7.40 1.88 10.03
N MET A 27 -7.50 0.55 10.11
CA MET A 27 -8.69 -0.25 9.78
C MET A 27 -9.27 -0.06 8.34
N GLY A 28 -8.56 0.64 7.46
CA GLY A 28 -8.95 0.81 6.07
C GLY A 28 -8.61 -0.39 5.19
N CYS A 29 -8.82 -0.22 3.89
CA CYS A 29 -8.44 -1.15 2.84
C CYS A 29 -8.08 -0.41 1.53
N ARG A 30 -7.60 -1.14 0.53
CA ARG A 30 -7.31 -0.63 -0.82
C ARG A 30 -8.49 0.09 -1.48
N GLY A 31 -9.71 -0.31 -1.14
CA GLY A 31 -10.95 0.28 -1.66
C GLY A 31 -11.07 1.76 -1.30
N ASP A 32 -10.59 2.16 -0.12
CA ASP A 32 -10.62 3.54 0.36
C ASP A 32 -9.73 4.46 -0.51
N MET A 33 -8.68 3.88 -1.12
CA MET A 33 -7.74 4.59 -1.99
C MET A 33 -8.17 4.62 -3.46
N TYR A 34 -9.15 3.79 -3.84
CA TYR A 34 -9.52 3.61 -5.24
C TYR A 34 -10.03 4.88 -5.92
N GLY A 35 -10.83 5.68 -5.21
CA GLY A 35 -11.33 6.97 -5.73
C GLY A 35 -10.19 7.95 -6.03
N LEU A 36 -9.22 8.04 -5.12
CA LEU A 36 -8.01 8.85 -5.31
C LEU A 36 -7.17 8.30 -6.47
N GLY A 37 -6.95 6.98 -6.54
CA GLY A 37 -6.21 6.34 -7.62
C GLY A 37 -6.81 6.62 -9.00
N LYS A 38 -8.15 6.59 -9.14
CA LYS A 38 -8.84 7.01 -10.36
C LYS A 38 -8.57 8.44 -10.74
N TYR A 39 -8.68 9.35 -9.77
CA TYR A 39 -8.44 10.76 -10.01
C TYR A 39 -7.00 11.01 -10.50
N LEU A 40 -6.00 10.40 -9.85
CA LEU A 40 -4.59 10.54 -10.21
C LEU A 40 -4.29 9.91 -11.58
N ALA A 41 -4.84 8.73 -11.87
CA ALA A 41 -4.65 8.07 -13.15
C ALA A 41 -5.19 8.87 -14.34
N VAL A 42 -6.33 9.56 -14.16
CA VAL A 42 -6.95 10.38 -15.21
C VAL A 42 -6.31 11.77 -15.29
N SER A 43 -5.98 12.39 -14.15
CA SER A 43 -5.58 13.79 -14.11
C SER A 43 -4.07 14.00 -14.32
N LEU A 44 -3.26 13.00 -13.97
CA LEU A 44 -1.80 13.11 -13.96
C LEU A 44 -1.09 12.03 -14.80
N ASP A 45 -1.84 11.13 -15.44
CA ASP A 45 -1.30 9.97 -16.16
C ASP A 45 -0.34 9.12 -15.29
N ILE A 46 -0.76 8.78 -14.07
CA ILE A 46 0.01 7.97 -13.12
C ILE A 46 -0.71 6.65 -12.86
N GLU A 47 -0.03 5.52 -13.03
CA GLU A 47 -0.59 4.21 -12.65
C GLU A 47 -0.61 4.11 -11.11
N CYS A 48 -1.80 3.88 -10.53
CA CYS A 48 -1.96 3.86 -9.08
C CYS A 48 -2.15 2.42 -8.59
N ILE A 49 -1.36 2.03 -7.60
CA ILE A 49 -1.38 0.74 -6.94
C ILE A 49 -1.97 0.95 -5.55
N CYS A 50 -3.24 0.56 -5.36
CA CYS A 50 -3.92 0.60 -4.07
C CYS A 50 -3.75 -0.75 -3.39
N VAL A 51 -3.28 -0.77 -2.15
CA VAL A 51 -2.91 -2.02 -1.47
C VAL A 51 -3.60 -2.15 -0.13
N ASP A 52 -3.92 -3.38 0.27
CA ASP A 52 -4.23 -3.68 1.65
C ASP A 52 -2.92 -3.80 2.42
N LEU A 53 -2.76 -2.99 3.47
CA LEU A 53 -1.66 -3.12 4.41
C LEU A 53 -1.80 -4.44 5.17
N LEU A 54 -0.68 -5.06 5.54
CA LEU A 54 -0.68 -6.27 6.34
C LEU A 54 -1.56 -6.12 7.59
N TYR A 55 -2.35 -7.15 7.88
CA TYR A 55 -3.31 -7.19 8.99
C TYR A 55 -4.53 -6.26 8.83
N HIS A 56 -4.73 -5.69 7.65
CA HIS A 56 -5.86 -4.82 7.32
C HIS A 56 -6.57 -5.27 6.03
N GLY A 57 -7.79 -4.76 5.79
CA GLY A 57 -8.60 -5.14 4.63
C GLY A 57 -8.76 -6.66 4.52
N ASP A 58 -8.50 -7.20 3.33
CA ASP A 58 -8.59 -8.63 3.08
C ASP A 58 -7.40 -9.42 3.67
N THR A 59 -6.35 -8.72 4.14
CA THR A 59 -5.21 -9.36 4.84
C THR A 59 -5.40 -9.43 6.35
N ALA A 60 -6.51 -8.92 6.90
CA ALA A 60 -6.79 -8.94 8.34
C ALA A 60 -6.69 -10.34 8.96
N GLN A 61 -7.08 -11.38 8.23
CA GLN A 61 -7.04 -12.76 8.70
C GLN A 61 -5.63 -13.37 8.75
N LEU A 62 -4.66 -12.76 8.06
CA LEU A 62 -3.24 -13.17 8.16
C LEU A 62 -2.65 -12.81 9.53
N GLY A 63 -3.29 -11.91 10.27
CA GLY A 63 -2.96 -11.52 11.63
C GLY A 63 -3.48 -12.51 12.66
N SER A 64 -2.91 -13.72 12.67
CA SER A 64 -3.23 -14.74 13.69
C SER A 64 -2.47 -14.54 15.02
N LYS A 65 -1.57 -13.56 15.11
CA LYS A 65 -0.91 -13.19 16.36
C LYS A 65 -1.78 -12.18 17.11
N HIS A 66 -2.40 -12.61 18.21
CA HIS A 66 -2.95 -11.70 19.20
C HIS A 66 -1.83 -10.76 19.67
N VAL A 67 -1.80 -9.54 19.14
CA VAL A 67 -0.92 -8.47 19.63
C VAL A 67 -1.39 -8.12 21.04
N SER A 68 -0.73 -8.72 22.02
CA SER A 68 -1.09 -8.63 23.44
C SER A 68 -0.16 -7.65 24.17
N THR A 69 0.97 -7.33 23.54
CA THR A 69 2.04 -6.50 24.10
C THR A 69 2.52 -5.44 23.12
N CYS A 70 3.06 -4.32 23.64
CA CYS A 70 3.65 -3.25 22.82
C CYS A 70 4.83 -3.72 21.95
N THR A 71 5.55 -4.75 22.40
CA THR A 71 6.68 -5.35 21.67
C THR A 71 6.20 -6.08 20.42
N GLU A 72 5.10 -6.84 20.51
CA GLU A 72 4.49 -7.51 19.36
C GLU A 72 3.93 -6.50 18.36
N ALA A 73 3.32 -5.41 18.84
CA ALA A 73 2.86 -4.33 17.98
C ALA A 73 4.01 -3.70 17.18
N SER A 74 5.17 -3.52 17.81
CA SER A 74 6.36 -2.95 17.17
C SER A 74 6.95 -3.88 16.11
N ALA A 75 6.95 -5.20 16.36
CA ALA A 75 7.38 -6.19 15.37
C ALA A 75 6.46 -6.21 14.13
N CYS A 76 5.14 -6.13 14.33
CA CYS A 76 4.17 -6.05 13.23
C CYS A 76 4.37 -4.79 12.37
N VAL A 77 4.71 -3.65 12.99
CA VAL A 77 5.05 -2.42 12.23
C VAL A 77 6.33 -2.61 11.43
N GLY A 78 7.34 -3.29 11.97
CA GLY A 78 8.59 -3.59 11.26
C GLY A 78 8.38 -4.49 10.03
N GLU A 79 7.52 -5.50 10.14
CA GLU A 79 7.12 -6.35 9.01
C GLU A 79 6.42 -5.52 7.93
N LEU A 80 5.46 -4.67 8.33
CA LEU A 80 4.72 -3.80 7.41
C LEU A 80 5.65 -2.82 6.67
N LEU A 81 6.60 -2.20 7.36
CA LEU A 81 7.57 -1.29 6.74
C LEU A 81 8.50 -2.00 5.77
N SER A 82 8.98 -3.20 6.13
CA SER A 82 9.84 -4.01 5.26
C SER A 82 9.11 -4.40 3.98
N GLU A 83 7.82 -4.70 4.08
CA GLU A 83 6.97 -5.03 2.94
C GLU A 83 6.73 -3.82 2.02
N ILE A 84 6.39 -2.67 2.59
CA ILE A 84 6.24 -1.41 1.83
C ILE A 84 7.55 -1.07 1.11
N GLU A 85 8.68 -1.15 1.79
CA GLU A 85 9.99 -0.86 1.21
C GLU A 85 10.31 -1.80 0.04
N HIS A 86 10.06 -3.10 0.21
CA HIS A 86 10.24 -4.08 -0.86
C HIS A 86 9.38 -3.72 -2.08
N THR A 87 8.07 -3.45 -1.89
CA THR A 87 7.18 -3.10 -2.99
C THR A 87 7.59 -1.83 -3.70
N VAL A 88 7.97 -0.77 -2.97
CA VAL A 88 8.46 0.47 -3.58
C VAL A 88 9.70 0.22 -4.43
N ARG A 89 10.67 -0.55 -3.93
CA ARG A 89 11.88 -0.92 -4.69
C ARG A 89 11.54 -1.71 -5.96
N GLU A 90 10.62 -2.66 -5.89
CA GLU A 90 10.18 -3.44 -7.04
C GLU A 90 9.52 -2.55 -8.10
N LEU A 91 8.61 -1.66 -7.69
CA LEU A 91 7.91 -0.74 -8.59
C LEU A 91 8.86 0.30 -9.20
N ALA A 92 9.89 0.72 -8.47
CA ALA A 92 10.83 1.74 -8.89
C ALA A 92 11.86 1.26 -9.93
N ARG A 93 11.91 -0.05 -10.24
CA ARG A 93 12.87 -0.59 -11.22
C ARG A 93 12.64 -0.09 -12.64
N ASP A 94 11.37 0.11 -13.02
CA ASP A 94 11.01 0.41 -14.42
C ASP A 94 10.43 1.83 -14.61
N ALA A 95 10.05 2.51 -13.53
CA ALA A 95 9.38 3.81 -13.58
C ALA A 95 9.54 4.56 -12.25
N PRO A 96 9.49 5.91 -12.23
CA PRO A 96 9.46 6.68 -10.98
C PRO A 96 8.23 6.32 -10.15
N VAL A 97 8.41 6.24 -8.83
CA VAL A 97 7.36 5.87 -7.87
C VAL A 97 7.11 7.00 -6.88
N ILE A 98 5.84 7.30 -6.68
CA ILE A 98 5.33 8.14 -5.60
C ILE A 98 4.81 7.20 -4.51
N LEU A 99 5.21 7.46 -3.27
CA LEU A 99 4.60 6.84 -2.09
C LEU A 99 3.68 7.85 -1.45
N ALA A 100 2.41 7.49 -1.26
CA ALA A 100 1.43 8.37 -0.64
C ALA A 100 0.46 7.57 0.24
N GLY A 101 -0.11 8.24 1.24
CA GLY A 101 -1.11 7.62 2.09
C GLY A 101 -1.93 8.63 2.87
N TYR A 102 -2.88 8.11 3.64
CA TYR A 102 -3.76 8.89 4.51
C TYR A 102 -3.67 8.40 5.96
N SER A 103 -3.68 9.33 6.93
CA SER A 103 -3.63 9.02 8.37
C SER A 103 -2.44 8.11 8.72
N MET A 104 -2.67 6.90 9.23
CA MET A 104 -1.62 5.90 9.45
C MET A 104 -0.81 5.62 8.18
N GLY A 105 -1.45 5.49 7.01
CA GLY A 105 -0.77 5.31 5.73
C GLY A 105 0.14 6.49 5.36
N ALA A 106 -0.22 7.72 5.76
CA ALA A 106 0.63 8.90 5.56
C ALA A 106 1.85 8.91 6.51
N ARG A 107 1.75 8.25 7.66
CA ARG A 107 2.85 8.10 8.62
C ARG A 107 3.84 7.01 8.20
N LEU A 108 3.36 6.01 7.46
CA LEU A 108 4.16 4.92 6.89
C LEU A 108 4.86 5.32 5.59
N ALA A 109 4.28 6.26 4.84
CA ALA A 109 4.86 6.86 3.65
C ALA A 109 6.01 7.82 3.98
#